data_AF-A0A962Q8J4-F1
#
_entry.id   AF-A0A962Q8J4-F1
#
_cell.length_a   1.000
_cell.length_b   1.000
_cell.length_c   1.000
_cell.angle_alpha   90.00
_cell.angle_beta   90.00
_cell.angle_gamma   90.00
#
_symmetry.space_group_name_H-M   'P 1'
#
loop_
_entity.id
_entity.type
_entity.pdbx_description
1 polymer ?
#
loop_
_entity_poly.entity_id
_entity_poly.type
_entity_poly.pdbx_seq_one_letter_code
_entity_poly.pdbx_strand_id
1 'polypeptide(L)'
;FRNIPQFIGRQLVGMLRMYAMYRPMRFFFYLGCILCGAGLIPVARFLLAYFSGAGDGHVQSLVLGGALLTMGFMVFVSGLLSDLISQNRQLAEITLEKIRAIELGVTNGRLAGQTATQTDEASTGVEK
;
A
#
# COMPACT_ATOMS: atom_id res chain seq x y z
N PHE A 1 -33.85 21.53 5.43
CA PHE A 1 -32.75 21.12 4.53
C PHE A 1 -31.55 20.69 5.36
N ARG A 2 -31.66 19.53 6.04
CA ARG A 2 -30.61 18.94 6.88
C ARG A 2 -29.77 18.06 5.95
N ASN A 3 -28.44 18.07 6.09
CA ASN A 3 -27.52 17.06 5.52
C ASN A 3 -26.74 17.38 4.22
N ILE A 4 -26.49 18.65 3.89
CA ILE A 4 -25.42 19.03 2.92
C ILE A 4 -24.06 18.40 3.27
N PRO A 5 -23.57 18.41 4.54
CA PRO A 5 -22.29 17.78 4.88
C PRO A 5 -22.30 16.25 4.71
N GLN A 6 -23.46 15.59 4.84
CA GLN A 6 -23.56 14.13 4.69
C GLN A 6 -23.56 13.69 3.23
N PHE A 7 -24.04 14.54 2.32
CA PHE A 7 -23.98 14.29 0.88
C PHE A 7 -22.55 14.41 0.35
N ILE A 8 -21.83 15.44 0.82
CA ILE A 8 -20.42 15.66 0.48
C ILE A 8 -19.54 14.54 1.07
N GLY A 9 -19.80 14.12 2.32
CA GLY A 9 -19.07 13.02 2.95
C GLY A 9 -19.19 11.70 2.19
N ARG A 10 -20.37 11.34 1.67
CA ARG A 10 -20.56 10.09 0.93
C ARG A 10 -19.93 10.11 -0.46
N GLN A 11 -19.94 11.26 -1.14
CA GLN A 11 -19.24 11.48 -2.41
C GLN A 11 -17.72 11.44 -2.24
N LEU A 12 -17.21 12.08 -1.17
CA LEU A 12 -15.80 12.04 -0.80
C LEU A 12 -15.35 10.62 -0.47
N VAL A 13 -16.12 9.84 0.28
CA VAL A 13 -15.80 8.43 0.60
C VAL A 13 -15.71 7.59 -0.67
N GLY A 14 -16.58 7.81 -1.66
CA GLY A 14 -16.52 7.12 -2.95
C GLY A 14 -15.24 7.44 -3.72
N MET A 15 -14.88 8.72 -3.84
CA MET A 15 -13.63 9.15 -4.48
C MET A 15 -12.41 8.64 -3.73
N LEU A 16 -12.42 8.72 -2.39
CA LEU A 16 -11.38 8.18 -1.52
C LEU A 16 -11.14 6.70 -1.76
N ARG A 17 -12.21 5.91 -1.87
CA ARG A 17 -12.14 4.45 -2.05
C ARG A 17 -11.53 4.09 -3.40
N MET A 18 -11.89 4.83 -4.46
CA MET A 18 -11.34 4.65 -5.79
C MET A 18 -9.86 5.07 -5.84
N TYR A 19 -9.49 6.15 -5.15
CA TYR A 19 -8.11 6.62 -5.05
C TYR A 19 -7.23 5.69 -4.20
N ALA A 20 -7.77 5.16 -3.10
CA ALA A 20 -7.13 4.14 -2.27
C ALA A 20 -6.91 2.84 -3.04
N MET A 21 -7.80 2.49 -3.98
CA MET A 21 -7.61 1.34 -4.87
C MET A 21 -6.51 1.58 -5.92
N TYR A 22 -6.36 2.82 -6.42
CA TYR A 22 -5.40 3.14 -7.49
C TYR A 22 -3.98 3.45 -6.99
N ARG A 23 -3.83 4.04 -5.79
CA ARG A 23 -2.54 4.39 -5.17
C ARG A 23 -2.65 4.28 -3.63
N PRO A 24 -2.84 3.08 -3.06
CA PRO A 24 -3.08 2.87 -1.62
C PRO A 24 -2.02 3.54 -0.75
N MET A 25 -0.76 3.40 -1.15
CA MET A 25 0.43 3.91 -0.46
C MET A 25 0.36 5.42 -0.14
N ARG A 26 0.03 6.24 -1.15
CA ARG A 26 0.04 7.70 -0.99
C ARG A 26 -1.11 8.16 -0.10
N PHE A 27 -2.26 7.50 -0.18
CA PHE A 27 -3.44 7.89 0.59
C PHE A 27 -3.24 7.68 2.10
N PHE A 28 -2.76 6.50 2.49
CA PHE A 28 -2.45 6.21 3.90
C PHE A 28 -1.28 7.04 4.42
N PHE A 29 -0.27 7.31 3.59
CA PHE A 29 0.84 8.19 3.96
C PHE A 29 0.35 9.62 4.28
N TYR A 30 -0.45 10.24 3.42
CA TYR A 30 -1.01 11.57 3.68
C TYR A 30 -1.90 11.59 4.93
N LEU A 31 -2.74 10.56 5.11
CA LEU A 31 -3.61 10.45 6.29
C LEU A 31 -2.81 10.29 7.58
N GLY A 32 -1.76 9.44 7.56
CA GLY A 32 -0.85 9.26 8.68
C GLY A 32 -0.05 10.52 9.00
N CYS A 33 0.41 11.25 7.98
CA CYS A 33 1.13 12.52 8.17
C CYS A 33 0.24 13.60 8.81
N ILE A 34 -1.02 13.70 8.38
CA ILE A 34 -2.00 14.62 8.97
C ILE A 34 -2.24 14.26 10.45
N LEU A 35 -2.43 12.97 10.76
CA LEU A 35 -2.71 12.52 12.12
C LEU A 35 -1.49 12.67 13.05
N CYS A 36 -0.29 12.35 12.58
CA CYS A 36 0.97 12.61 13.31
C CYS A 36 1.18 14.11 13.55
N GLY A 37 0.95 14.95 12.53
CA GLY A 37 1.03 16.39 12.66
C GLY A 37 0.05 16.93 13.70
N ALA A 38 -1.20 16.45 13.70
CA ALA A 38 -2.20 16.81 14.69
C ALA A 38 -1.81 16.36 16.11
N GLY A 39 -1.23 15.17 16.27
CA GLY A 39 -0.74 14.64 17.56
C GLY A 39 0.49 15.37 18.10
N LEU A 40 1.30 15.98 17.24
CA LEU A 40 2.49 16.73 17.63
C LEU A 40 2.13 18.05 18.35
N ILE A 41 0.98 18.64 18.04
CA ILE A 41 0.51 19.91 18.62
C ILE A 41 0.41 19.86 20.17
N PRO A 42 -0.34 18.92 20.79
CA PRO A 42 -0.42 18.82 22.24
C PRO A 42 0.91 18.42 22.90
N VAL A 43 1.74 17.61 22.23
CA VAL A 43 3.07 17.22 22.72
C VAL A 43 4.00 18.42 22.75
N ALA A 44 4.06 19.22 21.69
CA ALA A 44 4.85 20.44 21.63
C ALA A 44 4.40 21.45 22.69
N ARG A 45 3.08 21.61 22.90
CA ARG A 45 2.52 22.46 23.95
C ARG A 45 3.01 22.04 25.35
N PHE A 46 3.02 20.74 25.63
CA PHE A 46 3.52 20.22 26.91
C PHE A 46 5.03 20.45 27.06
N LEU A 47 5.81 20.22 26.00
CA LEU A 47 7.26 20.40 26.02
C LEU A 47 7.65 21.84 26.38
N LEU A 48 6.93 22.83 25.83
CA LEU A 48 7.12 24.25 26.17
C LEU A 48 6.79 24.55 27.64
N ALA A 49 5.72 23.98 28.19
CA ALA A 49 5.35 24.14 29.59
C ALA A 49 6.35 23.47 30.55
N TYR A 50 6.95 22.35 30.13
CA TYR A 50 7.99 21.63 30.87
C TYR A 50 9.29 22.45 30.97
N PHE A 51 9.77 23.00 29.85
CA PHE A 51 10.94 23.88 29.85
C PHE A 51 10.74 25.19 30.63
N SER A 52 9.48 25.62 30.82
CA SER A 52 9.13 26.82 31.59
C SER A 52 9.03 26.57 33.11
N GLY A 53 9.34 25.35 33.59
CA GLY A 53 9.37 25.03 35.03
C GLY A 53 8.00 24.77 35.68
N ALA A 54 6.90 24.77 34.90
CA ALA A 54 5.53 24.58 35.38
C ALA A 54 4.95 23.19 34.99
N GLY A 55 5.79 22.15 35.05
CA GLY A 55 5.46 20.80 34.58
C GLY A 55 4.39 20.07 35.41
N ASP A 56 4.29 20.37 36.71
CA ASP A 56 3.51 19.59 37.68
C ASP A 56 1.98 19.74 37.50
N GLY A 57 1.52 20.92 37.04
CA GLY A 57 0.08 21.17 36.78
C GLY A 57 -0.45 20.60 35.45
N HIS A 58 0.41 20.02 34.62
CA HIS A 58 0.08 19.69 33.23
C HIS A 58 0.08 18.20 32.89
N VAL A 59 0.29 17.34 33.89
CA VAL A 59 0.36 15.87 33.74
C VAL A 59 -0.91 15.29 33.10
N GLN A 60 -2.08 15.87 33.36
CA GLN A 60 -3.34 15.42 32.73
C GLN A 60 -3.37 15.70 31.22
N SER A 61 -2.83 16.86 30.79
CA SER A 61 -2.65 17.17 29.37
C SER A 61 -1.56 16.30 28.72
N LEU A 62 -0.58 15.84 29.49
CA LEU A 62 0.44 14.89 29.04
C LEU A 62 -0.15 13.49 28.80
N VAL A 63 -1.00 13.00 29.69
CA VAL A 63 -1.68 11.70 29.51
C VAL A 63 -2.57 11.74 28.26
N LEU A 64 -3.33 12.82 28.07
CA LEU A 64 -4.13 13.01 26.86
C LEU A 64 -3.25 13.11 25.61
N GLY A 65 -2.15 13.85 25.67
CA GLY A 65 -1.18 13.97 24.57
C GLY A 65 -0.49 12.65 24.24
N GLY A 66 -0.11 11.86 25.23
CA GLY A 66 0.50 10.54 25.08
C GLY A 66 -0.47 9.51 24.49
N ALA A 67 -1.73 9.51 24.92
CA ALA A 67 -2.77 8.67 24.32
C ALA A 67 -3.01 9.03 22.85
N LEU A 68 -3.08 10.33 22.53
CA LEU A 68 -3.26 10.82 21.17
C LEU A 68 -2.04 10.51 20.27
N LEU A 69 -0.83 10.65 20.81
CA LEU A 69 0.42 10.29 20.12
C LEU A 69 0.49 8.79 19.86
N THR A 70 0.11 7.96 20.83
CA THR A 70 0.07 6.50 20.69
C THR A 70 -0.93 6.06 19.62
N MET A 71 -2.13 6.66 19.60
CA MET A 71 -3.10 6.42 18.54
C MET A 71 -2.60 6.91 17.18
N GLY A 72 -1.96 8.09 17.11
CA GLY A 72 -1.33 8.59 15.89
C GLY A 72 -0.23 7.67 15.37
N PHE A 73 0.61 7.14 16.27
CA PHE A 73 1.67 6.19 15.95
C PHE A 73 1.11 4.87 15.41
N MET A 74 0.04 4.33 15.99
CA MET A 74 -0.64 3.13 15.48
C MET A 74 -1.15 3.33 14.05
N VAL A 75 -1.72 4.50 13.75
CA VAL A 75 -2.16 4.84 12.39
C VAL A 75 -0.98 5.00 11.44
N PHE A 76 0.12 5.61 11.88
CA PHE A 76 1.35 5.74 11.10
C PHE A 76 1.93 4.38 10.71
N VAL A 77 2.06 3.47 11.70
CA VAL A 77 2.50 2.08 11.48
C VAL A 77 1.56 1.34 10.53
N SER A 78 0.24 1.51 10.68
CA SER A 78 -0.74 0.92 9.76
C SER A 78 -0.55 1.42 8.31
N GLY A 79 -0.19 2.70 8.13
CA GLY A 79 0.16 3.24 6.82
C GLY A 79 1.43 2.62 6.22
N LEU A 80 2.47 2.39 7.03
CA LEU A 80 3.67 1.66 6.62
C LEU A 80 3.36 0.21 6.23
N LEU A 81 2.52 -0.49 6.99
CA LEU A 81 2.08 -1.85 6.65
C LEU A 81 1.39 -1.88 5.28
N SER A 82 0.57 -0.87 4.99
CA SER A 82 -0.11 -0.76 3.70
C SER A 82 0.86 -0.62 2.53
N ASP A 83 1.94 0.17 2.68
CA ASP A 83 2.99 0.25 1.67
C ASP A 83 3.66 -1.12 1.46
N LEU A 84 4.07 -1.77 2.55
CA LEU A 84 4.72 -3.08 2.49
C LEU A 84 3.86 -4.12 1.78
N ILE A 85 2.56 -4.17 2.09
CA ILE A 85 1.60 -5.06 1.43
C ILE A 85 1.47 -4.72 -0.06
N SER A 86 1.41 -3.43 -0.41
CA SER A 86 1.30 -2.98 -1.80
C SER A 86 2.54 -3.34 -2.62
N GLN A 87 3.74 -3.18 -2.05
CA GLN A 87 4.99 -3.58 -2.70
C GLN A 87 5.04 -5.10 -2.83
N ASN A 88 4.69 -5.84 -1.77
CA ASN A 88 4.64 -7.30 -1.79
C ASN A 88 3.70 -7.82 -2.91
N ARG A 89 2.54 -7.17 -3.12
CA ARG A 89 1.62 -7.53 -4.22
C ARG A 89 2.25 -7.30 -5.60
N GLN A 90 2.95 -6.17 -5.80
CA GLN A 90 3.64 -5.89 -7.06
C GLN A 90 4.77 -6.90 -7.34
N LEU A 91 5.55 -7.25 -6.31
CA LEU A 91 6.62 -8.25 -6.45
C LEU A 91 6.05 -9.63 -6.83
N ALA A 92 4.93 -10.03 -6.22
CA ALA A 92 4.25 -11.28 -6.54
C ALA A 92 3.73 -11.31 -8.00
N GLU A 93 3.14 -10.20 -8.45
CA GLU A 93 2.65 -10.04 -9.83
C GLU A 93 3.81 -10.17 -10.84
N ILE A 94 4.91 -9.45 -10.64
CA ILE A 94 6.10 -9.53 -11.49
C ILE A 94 6.68 -10.96 -11.51
N THR A 95 6.68 -11.64 -10.36
CA THR A 95 7.18 -13.02 -10.26
C THR A 95 6.32 -13.99 -11.08
N LEU A 96 4.99 -13.88 -10.95
CA LEU A 96 4.04 -14.69 -11.73
C LEU A 96 4.16 -14.42 -13.23
N GLU A 97 4.30 -13.15 -13.63
CA GLU A 97 4.50 -12.78 -15.04
C GLU A 97 5.80 -13.39 -15.61
N LYS A 98 6.90 -13.35 -14.86
CA LYS A 98 8.17 -13.96 -15.27
C LYS A 98 8.05 -15.48 -15.43
N ILE A 99 7.37 -16.16 -14.50
CA ILE A 99 7.12 -17.60 -14.60
C ILE A 99 6.32 -17.91 -15.87
N ARG A 100 5.24 -17.16 -16.13
CA ARG A 100 4.41 -17.34 -17.32
C ARG A 100 5.18 -17.12 -18.61
N ALA A 101 6.05 -16.10 -18.66
CA ALA A 101 6.91 -15.85 -19.81
C ALA A 101 7.88 -17.02 -20.06
N ILE A 102 8.44 -17.60 -19.00
CA ILE A 102 9.30 -18.79 -19.09
C ILE A 102 8.51 -20.00 -19.61
N GLU A 103 7.31 -20.26 -19.08
CA GLU A 103 6.46 -21.38 -19.53
C GLU A 103 6.07 -21.28 -21.01
N LEU A 104 5.74 -20.07 -21.48
CA LEU A 104 5.45 -19.82 -22.90
C LEU A 104 6.69 -20.04 -23.78
N GLY A 105 7.86 -19.58 -23.35
CA GLY A 105 9.13 -19.82 -24.04
C GLY A 105 9.47 -21.31 -24.14
N VAL A 106 9.30 -22.06 -23.05
CA VAL A 106 9.50 -23.52 -23.01
C VAL A 106 8.52 -24.23 -23.93
N THR A 107 7.24 -23.86 -23.91
CA THR A 107 6.21 -24.47 -24.76
C THR A 107 6.51 -24.21 -26.24
N ASN A 108 6.88 -22.99 -26.60
CA ASN A 108 7.23 -22.64 -27.98
C ASN A 108 8.46 -23.40 -28.47
N GLY A 109 9.48 -23.57 -27.62
CA GLY A 109 10.66 -24.39 -27.92
C GLY A 109 10.32 -25.87 -28.15
N ARG A 110 9.38 -26.44 -27.38
CA ARG A 110 8.89 -27.82 -27.58
C ARG A 110 8.12 -27.98 -28.89
N LEU A 111 7.26 -27.02 -29.22
CA LEU A 111 6.49 -27.03 -30.46
C LEU A 111 7.42 -26.95 -31.68
N ALA A 112 8.42 -26.07 -31.64
CA ALA A 112 9.44 -25.95 -32.70
C ALA A 112 10.26 -27.24 -32.86
N GLY A 113 10.64 -27.89 -31.75
CA GLY A 113 11.30 -29.20 -31.78
C GLY A 113 10.44 -30.30 -32.41
N GLN A 114 9.13 -30.34 -32.10
CA GLN A 114 8.21 -31.31 -32.70
C GLN A 114 7.95 -31.06 -34.19
N THR A 115 7.89 -29.80 -34.62
CA THR A 115 7.74 -29.48 -36.05
C THR A 115 8.99 -29.88 -36.83
N ALA A 116 10.18 -29.65 -36.29
CA ALA A 116 11.43 -30.09 -36.91
C ALA A 116 11.48 -31.62 -37.08
N THR A 117 11.12 -32.38 -36.03
CA THR A 117 11.11 -33.85 -36.11
C THR A 117 10.04 -34.40 -37.06
N GLN A 118 8.83 -33.82 -37.09
CA GLN A 118 7.79 -34.24 -38.04
C GLN A 118 8.14 -33.93 -39.50
N THR A 119 8.83 -32.82 -39.75
CA THR A 119 9.23 -32.45 -41.10
C THR A 119 10.30 -33.42 -41.63
N ASP A 120 11.21 -33.86 -40.76
CA ASP A 120 12.29 -34.79 -41.09
C ASP A 120 11.79 -36.24 -41.32
N GLU A 121 10.82 -36.69 -40.51
CA GLU A 121 10.13 -37.98 -40.72
C GLU A 121 9.27 -37.99 -42.01
N ALA A 122 8.60 -36.88 -42.32
CA ALA A 122 7.79 -36.75 -43.53
C ALA A 122 8.65 -36.78 -44.82
N SER A 123 9.87 -36.23 -44.80
CA SER A 123 10.81 -36.35 -45.93
C SER A 123 11.43 -37.73 -46.08
N THR A 124 11.63 -38.46 -44.99
CA THR A 124 12.25 -39.81 -45.01
C THR A 124 11.26 -40.91 -45.41
N GLY A 125 9.96 -40.74 -45.12
CA GLY A 125 8.90 -41.68 -45.49
C GLY A 125 8.45 -41.62 -46.96
N VAL A 126 8.84 -40.58 -47.71
CA VAL A 126 8.51 -40.42 -49.14
C VAL A 126 9.54 -41.08 -50.06
N GLU A 127 10.73 -41.44 -49.54
CA GLU A 127 11.82 -42.08 -50.32
C GLU A 127 11.78 -43.62 -50.32
N LYS A 128 10.75 -44.25 -49.71
CA LYS A 128 10.50 -45.69 -49.77
C LYS A 128 9.20 -46.01 -50.49
#